data_AF-A0A957HTL5-F1
#
_entry.id   AF-A0A957HTL5-F1
#
_cell.length_a   1.000
_cell.length_b   1.000
_cell.length_c   1.000
_cell.angle_alpha   90.00
_cell.angle_beta   90.00
_cell.angle_gamma   90.00
#
_symmetry.space_group_name_H-M   'P 1'
#
loop_
_entity.id
_entity.type
_entity.pdbx_description
1 polymer ?
#
loop_
_entity_poly.entity_id
_entity_poly.type
_entity_poly.pdbx_seq_one_letter_code
_entity_poly.pdbx_strand_id
1 'polypeptide(L)'
;MRHKNIVVRVVVNSVVGALVGALLLGLFAFFVAGREGAINGLVLGALAGIFAGLGVLGTVDGLGFWTGFTKRYGEEHYKRESGENK
;
A
#
# COMPACT_ATOMS: atom_id res chain seq x y z
N MET A 1 -17.30 -5.05 6.47
CA MET A 1 -16.93 -5.75 5.22
C MET A 1 -16.34 -4.84 4.14
N ARG A 2 -16.81 -3.59 3.95
CA ARG A 2 -16.36 -2.68 2.87
C ARG A 2 -14.87 -2.30 2.90
N HIS A 3 -14.27 -2.12 4.08
CA HIS A 3 -12.84 -1.75 4.22
C HIS A 3 -11.87 -2.87 3.80
N LYS A 4 -12.19 -4.14 4.08
CA LYS A 4 -11.36 -5.29 3.64
C LYS A 4 -11.22 -5.34 2.11
N ASN A 5 -12.30 -5.06 1.39
CA ASN A 5 -12.28 -5.06 -0.09
C ASN A 5 -11.42 -3.92 -0.65
N ILE A 6 -11.39 -2.75 0.01
CA ILE A 6 -10.56 -1.62 -0.41
C ILE A 6 -9.08 -1.93 -0.18
N VAL A 7 -8.72 -2.46 0.99
CA VAL A 7 -7.33 -2.84 1.30
C VAL A 7 -6.83 -3.90 0.33
N VAL A 8 -7.61 -4.96 0.10
CA VAL A 8 -7.25 -6.00 -0.87
C VAL A 8 -7.06 -5.39 -2.27
N ARG A 9 -7.93 -4.48 -2.70
CA ARG A 9 -7.80 -3.82 -4.01
C ARG A 9 -6.54 -2.96 -4.11
N VAL A 10 -6.20 -2.21 -3.05
CA VAL A 10 -4.98 -1.39 -2.99
C VAL A 10 -3.74 -2.28 -3.03
N VAL A 11 -3.71 -3.38 -2.27
CA VAL A 11 -2.59 -4.33 -2.27
C VAL A 11 -2.45 -4.99 -3.65
N VAL A 12 -3.54 -5.49 -4.24
CA VAL A 12 -3.51 -6.11 -5.57
C VAL A 12 -3.01 -5.13 -6.63
N ASN A 13 -3.53 -3.90 -6.64
CA ASN A 13 -3.08 -2.88 -7.59
C ASN A 13 -1.59 -2.53 -7.39
N SER A 14 -1.11 -2.50 -6.15
CA SER A 14 0.29 -2.23 -5.84
C SER A 14 1.20 -3.36 -6.32
N VAL A 15 0.79 -4.62 -6.13
CA VAL A 15 1.52 -5.81 -6.61
C VAL A 15 1.55 -5.82 -8.15
N VAL A 16 0.41 -5.58 -8.80
CA VAL A 16 0.34 -5.51 -10.27
C VAL A 16 1.22 -4.38 -10.80
N GLY A 17 1.16 -3.21 -10.17
CA GLY A 17 2.01 -2.07 -10.54
C GLY A 17 3.50 -2.38 -10.40
N ALA A 18 3.90 -3.04 -9.30
CA ALA A 18 5.28 -3.47 -9.09
C ALA A 18 5.76 -4.47 -10.15
N LEU A 19 4.93 -5.46 -10.51
CA LEU A 19 5.25 -6.44 -11.55
C LEU A 19 5.39 -5.78 -12.93
N VAL A 20 4.44 -4.91 -13.29
CA VAL A 20 4.50 -4.16 -14.55
C VAL A 20 5.74 -3.27 -14.58
N GLY A 21 6.01 -2.54 -13.49
CA GLY A 21 7.19 -1.69 -13.36
C GLY A 21 8.49 -2.48 -13.51
N ALA A 22 8.62 -3.64 -12.86
CA ALA A 22 9.80 -4.49 -12.96
C ALA A 22 10.01 -5.02 -14.39
N LEU A 23 8.94 -5.44 -15.07
CA LEU A 23 9.02 -5.89 -16.46
C LEU A 23 9.44 -4.76 -17.41
N LEU A 24 8.89 -3.56 -17.24
CA LEU A 24 9.27 -2.38 -18.03
C LEU A 24 10.73 -2.00 -17.80
N LEU A 25 11.18 -2.03 -16.55
CA LEU A 25 12.57 -1.72 -16.21
C LEU A 25 13.54 -2.77 -16.76
N GLY A 26 13.17 -4.06 -16.67
CA GLY A 26 13.89 -5.16 -17.29
C GLY A 26 13.95 -5.03 -18.81
N LEU A 27 12.85 -4.70 -19.47
CA LEU A 27 12.80 -4.49 -20.91
C LEU A 27 13.67 -3.30 -21.33
N PHE A 28 13.59 -2.19 -20.62
CA PHE A 28 14.43 -1.02 -20.88
C PHE A 28 15.91 -1.37 -20.72
N ALA A 29 16.28 -2.01 -19.61
CA ALA A 29 17.65 -2.40 -19.34
C ALA A 29 18.17 -3.46 -20.35
N PHE A 30 17.29 -4.28 -20.92
CA PHE A 30 17.63 -5.19 -22.03
C PHE A 30 18.14 -4.43 -23.25
N PHE A 31 17.48 -3.34 -23.63
CA PHE A 31 17.94 -2.51 -24.75
C PHE A 31 19.27 -1.78 -24.47
N VAL A 32 19.62 -1.57 -23.20
CA VAL A 32 20.87 -0.90 -22.80
C VAL A 32 22.05 -1.85 -22.70
N ALA A 33 21.88 -3.03 -22.08
CA ALA A 33 22.98 -3.94 -21.75
C ALA A 33 22.65 -5.42 -22.03
N GLY A 34 21.70 -5.68 -22.94
CA GLY A 34 21.32 -7.02 -23.35
C GLY A 34 20.80 -7.87 -22.20
N ARG A 35 21.17 -9.15 -22.17
CA ARG A 35 20.66 -10.12 -21.19
C ARG A 35 21.01 -9.77 -19.74
N GLU A 36 22.21 -9.27 -19.49
CA GLU A 36 22.62 -8.86 -18.14
C GLU A 36 21.84 -7.62 -17.68
N GLY A 37 21.62 -6.67 -18.59
CA GLY A 37 20.73 -5.54 -18.35
C GLY A 37 19.32 -5.98 -17.96
N ALA A 38 18.72 -6.91 -18.71
CA ALA A 38 17.40 -7.46 -18.39
C ALA A 38 17.33 -8.02 -16.95
N ILE A 39 18.30 -8.86 -16.57
CA ILE A 39 18.32 -9.48 -15.23
C ILE A 39 18.46 -8.41 -14.16
N ASN A 40 19.41 -7.48 -14.33
CA ASN A 40 19.62 -6.40 -13.36
C ASN A 40 18.39 -5.48 -13.26
N GLY A 41 17.76 -5.15 -14.39
CA GLY A 41 16.55 -4.34 -14.42
C GLY A 41 15.36 -5.01 -13.75
N LEU A 42 15.18 -6.32 -13.94
CA LEU A 42 14.16 -7.10 -13.23
C LEU A 42 14.41 -7.14 -11.73
N VAL A 43 15.66 -7.37 -11.30
CA VAL A 43 16.03 -7.40 -9.88
C VAL A 43 15.82 -6.03 -9.22
N LEU A 44 16.28 -4.96 -9.86
CA LEU A 44 16.09 -3.58 -9.36
C LEU A 44 14.61 -3.22 -9.30
N GLY A 45 13.84 -3.58 -10.33
CA GLY A 45 12.41 -3.37 -10.36
C GLY A 45 11.67 -4.13 -9.25
N ALA A 46 12.05 -5.38 -8.99
CA ALA A 46 11.50 -6.17 -7.90
C ALA A 46 11.80 -5.56 -6.53
N LEU A 47 13.05 -5.13 -6.30
CA LEU A 47 13.44 -4.45 -5.05
C LEU A 47 12.66 -3.15 -4.86
N ALA A 48 12.57 -2.31 -5.89
CA ALA A 48 11.78 -1.08 -5.86
C ALA A 48 10.31 -1.35 -5.54
N GLY A 49 9.74 -2.42 -6.12
CA GLY A 49 8.39 -2.89 -5.84
C GLY A 49 8.18 -3.29 -4.38
N ILE A 50 9.14 -3.99 -3.77
CA ILE A 50 9.08 -4.39 -2.35
C ILE A 50 9.09 -3.15 -1.44
N PHE A 51 10.00 -2.20 -1.67
CA PHE A 51 10.08 -0.98 -0.86
C PHE A 51 8.83 -0.11 -1.00
N ALA A 52 8.31 0.05 -2.22
CA ALA A 52 7.06 0.76 -2.46
C ALA A 52 5.87 0.05 -1.75
N GLY A 53 5.82 -1.28 -1.83
CA GLY A 53 4.79 -2.08 -1.16
C GLY A 53 4.77 -1.93 0.36
N LEU A 54 5.94 -1.87 1.00
CA LEU A 54 6.06 -1.60 2.44
C LEU A 54 5.48 -0.22 2.82
N GLY A 55 5.71 0.80 1.98
CA GLY A 55 5.12 2.13 2.17
C GLY A 55 3.59 2.14 2.07
N VAL A 56 3.02 1.36 1.16
CA VAL A 56 1.56 1.20 1.02
C VAL A 56 0.98 0.52 2.27
N LEU A 57 1.62 -0.55 2.75
CA LEU A 57 1.18 -1.26 3.97
C LEU A 57 1.20 -0.34 5.19
N GLY A 58 2.29 0.42 5.39
CA GLY A 58 2.39 1.38 6.49
C GLY A 58 1.31 2.47 6.44
N THR A 59 0.95 2.94 5.22
CA THR A 59 -0.12 3.93 5.04
C THR A 59 -1.49 3.34 5.36
N VAL A 60 -1.76 2.10 4.94
CA VAL A 60 -3.02 1.40 5.23
C VAL A 60 -3.19 1.16 6.73
N ASP A 61 -2.13 0.70 7.40
CA ASP A 61 -2.15 0.48 8.85
C ASP A 61 -2.35 1.79 9.61
N GLY A 62 -1.68 2.87 9.19
CA GLY A 62 -1.86 4.20 9.75
C GLY A 62 -3.29 4.73 9.61
N LEU A 63 -3.90 4.59 8.43
CA LEU A 63 -5.30 4.98 8.20
C LEU A 63 -6.27 4.16 9.06
N GLY A 64 -6.02 2.86 9.24
CA GLY A 64 -6.80 2.00 10.12
C GLY A 64 -6.72 2.43 11.59
N PHE A 65 -5.51 2.77 12.06
CA PHE A 65 -5.29 3.29 13.40
C PHE A 65 -6.03 4.62 13.63
N TRP A 66 -5.86 5.60 12.73
CA TRP A 66 -6.49 6.90 12.86
C TRP A 66 -8.02 6.84 12.80
N THR A 67 -8.58 6.06 11.88
CA THR A 67 -10.04 5.88 11.79
C THR A 67 -10.62 5.22 13.03
N GLY A 68 -9.92 4.24 13.61
CA GLY A 68 -10.31 3.61 14.87
C GLY A 68 -10.20 4.55 16.07
N PHE A 69 -9.19 5.42 16.10
CA PHE A 69 -9.04 6.45 17.13
C PHE A 69 -10.17 7.49 17.05
N THR A 70 -10.42 8.07 15.86
CA THR A 70 -11.48 9.07 15.68
C THR A 70 -12.86 8.52 15.99
N LYS A 71 -13.11 7.23 15.71
CA LYS A 71 -14.38 6.59 16.04
C LYS A 71 -14.60 6.50 17.55
N ARG A 72 -13.60 6.01 18.30
CA ARG A 72 -13.68 5.91 19.77
C ARG A 72 -13.79 7.28 20.42
N TYR A 73 -12.99 8.23 19.96
CA TYR A 73 -13.02 9.59 20.47
C TYR A 73 -14.38 10.26 20.19
N GLY A 74 -14.92 10.12 18.98
CA GLY A 74 -16.24 10.64 18.61
C GLY A 74 -17.37 9.99 19.41
N GLU A 75 -17.36 8.67 19.60
CA GLU A 75 -18.34 7.97 20.44
C GLU A 75 -18.27 8.43 21.91
N GLU A 76 -17.07 8.64 22.45
CA GLU A 76 -16.90 9.11 23.82
C GLU A 76 -17.38 10.56 23.98
N HIS A 77 -17.11 11.42 22.99
CA HIS A 77 -17.57 12.81 23.01
C HIS A 77 -19.09 12.90 22.90
N TYR A 78 -19.69 12.11 21.99
CA TYR A 78 -21.13 12.08 21.81
C TYR A 78 -21.86 11.60 23.07
N LYS A 79 -21.34 10.57 23.77
CA LYS A 79 -21.89 10.11 25.05
C LYS A 79 -21.79 11.14 26.18
N ARG A 80 -20.76 11.99 26.17
CA ARG A 80 -20.63 13.10 27.11
C ARG A 80 -21.63 14.22 26.82
N GLU A 81 -21.89 14.52 25.56
CA GLU A 81 -22.83 15.57 25.14
C GLU A 81 -24.30 15.14 25.19
N SER A 82 -24.60 13.86 24.92
CA SER A 82 -25.97 13.31 24.95
C SER A 82 -26.53 13.13 26.36
N GLY A 83 -25.68 13.25 27.40
CA GLY A 83 -26.09 13.09 28.79
C GLY A 83 -26.35 11.64 29.21
N GLU A 84 -25.99 10.65 28.39
CA GLU A 84 -26.14 9.21 28.68
C GLU A 84 -25.30 8.70 29.87
N ASN A 85 -24.42 9.55 30.43
CA ASN A 85 -23.66 9.27 31.65
C ASN A 85 -24.28 9.91 32.92
N LYS A 86 -25.58 10.23 32.93
CA LYS A 86 -26.33 10.56 34.15
C LYS A 86 -27.23 9.42 34.58
#